data_AF-A0A9P6C2J9-F1
#
_entry.id   AF-A0A9P6C2J9-F1
#
_cell.length_a   1.000
_cell.length_b   1.000
_cell.length_c   1.000
_cell.angle_alpha   90.00
_cell.angle_beta   90.00
_cell.angle_gamma   90.00
#
_symmetry.space_group_name_H-M   'P 1'
#
loop_
_entity.id
_entity.type
_entity.pdbx_description
1 polymer ?
#
loop_
_entity_poly.entity_id
_entity_poly.type
_entity_poly.pdbx_seq_one_letter_code
_entity_poly.pdbx_strand_id
1 'polypeptide(L)'
;MNSLQSWISTNIRLPAPPYAFLLSTSLGLLITSEATNFYPGSVLFKVCASLSFVSAGLRLLEDDWHNPLGSFISYLGTSHTTHYSLAIVLGLGFSLMGDIFLIPTAATYYNTAKSPEKKDREESSSQHEAATVRFKLGIFFFALAHVAYIFAFLSSATSRGPLSFLETILDPARFRHTHFILSFTFGLLLAHHLGLLRKPELGSLNSIMLVPDGLLPLVRTYIGIIVTMVSVASATDNGWQKIVGAWMFMVSDLFVAMDVFGTKKDAHRGGLGRQGWKSRSVGLAVYFWAQMILAGTV
;
A
#
# COMPACT_ATOMS: atom_id res chain seq x y z
N MET A 1 -28.48 -25.40 -6.17
CA MET A 1 -28.24 -24.12 -5.46
C MET A 1 -27.09 -24.19 -4.44
N ASN A 2 -26.21 -25.21 -4.48
CA ASN A 2 -25.12 -25.36 -3.49
C ASN A 2 -23.72 -24.99 -4.03
N SER A 3 -23.58 -24.73 -5.34
CA SER A 3 -22.30 -24.42 -5.99
C SER A 3 -21.93 -22.92 -5.98
N LEU A 4 -22.91 -22.04 -5.83
CA LEU A 4 -22.68 -20.59 -5.71
C LEU A 4 -22.32 -20.18 -4.28
N GLN A 5 -22.86 -20.87 -3.28
CA GLN A 5 -22.57 -20.61 -1.87
C GLN A 5 -21.16 -21.08 -1.48
N SER A 6 -20.66 -22.18 -2.06
CA SER A 6 -19.26 -22.60 -1.91
C SER A 6 -18.26 -21.71 -2.66
N TRP A 7 -18.72 -20.96 -3.67
CA TRP A 7 -17.92 -19.96 -4.38
C TRP A 7 -17.78 -18.66 -3.57
N ILE A 8 -18.78 -18.33 -2.75
CA ILE A 8 -18.86 -17.09 -1.95
C ILE A 8 -18.29 -17.27 -0.54
N SER A 9 -18.05 -18.49 -0.06
CA SER A 9 -17.23 -18.73 1.13
C SER A 9 -15.75 -18.50 0.84
N THR A 10 -15.39 -17.27 0.49
CA THR A 10 -14.01 -16.79 0.45
C THR A 10 -13.49 -16.83 1.88
N ASN A 11 -12.73 -17.88 2.21
CA ASN A 11 -11.99 -17.95 3.47
C ASN A 11 -10.81 -16.98 3.39
N ILE A 12 -11.08 -15.67 3.45
CA ILE A 12 -10.05 -14.69 3.79
C ILE A 12 -9.65 -15.01 5.22
N ARG A 13 -8.41 -15.49 5.39
CA ARG A 13 -7.85 -15.79 6.70
C ARG A 13 -7.33 -14.50 7.27
N LEU A 14 -7.94 -14.05 8.36
CA LEU A 14 -7.40 -12.94 9.15
C LEU A 14 -6.54 -13.50 10.27
N PRO A 15 -5.49 -12.78 10.69
CA PRO A 15 -4.76 -13.13 11.89
C PRO A 15 -5.71 -13.28 13.08
N ALA A 16 -5.47 -14.29 13.93
CA ALA A 16 -6.29 -14.53 15.11
C ALA A 16 -6.34 -13.27 16.02
N PRO A 17 -7.38 -13.10 16.85
CA PRO A 17 -7.43 -12.01 17.82
C PRO A 17 -6.11 -11.89 18.62
N PRO A 18 -5.63 -10.68 18.94
CA PRO A 18 -6.37 -9.41 18.97
C PRO A 18 -6.15 -8.47 17.76
N TYR A 19 -5.41 -8.88 16.73
CA TYR A 19 -4.82 -7.93 15.75
C TYR A 19 -5.82 -7.15 14.92
N ALA A 20 -6.84 -7.80 14.35
CA ALA A 20 -7.88 -7.12 13.57
C ALA A 20 -8.71 -6.13 14.42
N PHE A 21 -8.92 -6.45 15.70
CA PHE A 21 -9.62 -5.56 16.62
C PHE A 21 -8.76 -4.35 17.01
N LEU A 22 -7.46 -4.57 17.28
CA LEU A 22 -6.50 -3.51 17.54
C LEU A 22 -6.39 -2.58 16.33
N LEU A 23 -6.34 -3.13 15.12
CA LEU A 23 -6.34 -2.34 13.89
C LEU A 23 -7.61 -1.49 13.77
N SER A 24 -8.77 -2.11 13.89
CA SER A 24 -10.06 -1.41 13.72
C SER A 24 -10.21 -0.28 14.75
N THR A 25 -9.82 -0.54 15.99
CA THR A 25 -9.90 0.43 17.09
C THR A 25 -8.91 1.59 16.86
N SER A 26 -7.65 1.28 16.58
CA SER A 26 -6.62 2.31 16.32
C SER A 26 -6.93 3.13 15.07
N LEU A 27 -7.44 2.50 14.00
CA LEU A 27 -7.88 3.19 12.79
C LEU A 27 -9.07 4.11 13.06
N GLY A 28 -10.07 3.67 13.83
CA GLY A 28 -11.19 4.52 14.23
C GLY A 28 -10.73 5.74 15.02
N LEU A 29 -9.79 5.54 15.95
CA LEU A 29 -9.18 6.62 16.73
C LEU A 29 -8.34 7.57 15.86
N LEU A 30 -7.61 7.04 14.87
CA LEU A 30 -6.84 7.81 13.88
C LEU A 30 -7.76 8.70 13.02
N ILE A 31 -8.85 8.14 12.51
CA ILE A 31 -9.83 8.90 11.72
C ILE A 31 -10.46 10.00 12.58
N THR A 32 -10.77 9.68 13.84
CA THR A 32 -11.31 10.65 14.80
C THR A 32 -10.30 11.76 15.13
N SER A 33 -9.02 11.42 15.28
CA SER A 33 -7.97 12.41 15.54
C SER A 33 -7.73 13.33 14.34
N GLU A 34 -7.80 12.80 13.11
CA GLU A 34 -7.77 13.61 11.88
C GLU A 34 -9.01 14.51 11.75
N ALA A 35 -10.20 13.99 12.09
CA ALA A 35 -11.43 14.77 12.11
C ALA A 35 -11.42 15.90 13.14
N THR A 36 -10.71 15.73 14.26
CA THR A 36 -10.59 16.72 15.34
C THR A 36 -9.31 17.56 15.28
N ASN A 37 -8.46 17.37 14.26
CA ASN A 37 -7.15 18.01 14.12
C ASN A 37 -6.18 17.77 15.30
N PHE A 38 -6.27 16.60 15.95
CA PHE A 38 -5.44 16.23 17.10
C PHE A 38 -4.14 15.54 16.65
N TYR A 39 -3.08 16.33 16.41
CA TYR A 39 -1.79 15.85 15.91
C TYR A 39 -1.19 14.65 16.66
N PRO A 40 -1.01 14.69 18.01
CA PRO A 40 -0.35 13.58 18.69
C PRO A 40 -1.18 12.29 18.62
N GLY A 41 -2.51 12.39 18.56
CA GLY A 41 -3.38 11.24 18.29
C GLY A 41 -3.16 10.67 16.90
N SER A 42 -3.09 11.51 15.88
CA SER A 42 -2.85 11.05 14.50
C SER A 42 -1.49 10.36 14.34
N VAL A 43 -0.47 10.80 15.09
CA VAL A 43 0.84 10.12 15.13
C VAL A 43 0.72 8.78 15.85
N LEU A 44 0.20 8.78 17.08
CA LEU A 44 0.15 7.58 17.93
C LEU A 44 -0.71 6.48 17.31
N PHE A 45 -1.93 6.82 16.90
CA PHE A 45 -2.88 5.85 16.37
C PHE A 45 -2.46 5.29 15.02
N LYS A 46 -1.74 6.07 14.20
CA LYS A 46 -1.12 5.57 12.97
C LYS A 46 -0.06 4.52 13.28
N VAL A 47 0.84 4.80 14.22
CA VAL A 47 1.87 3.82 14.63
C VAL A 47 1.22 2.58 15.26
N CYS A 48 0.19 2.73 16.10
CA CYS A 48 -0.54 1.59 16.67
C CYS A 48 -1.24 0.75 15.60
N ALA A 49 -1.87 1.38 14.61
CA ALA A 49 -2.48 0.69 13.48
C ALA A 49 -1.42 -0.06 12.67
N SER A 50 -0.25 0.55 12.42
CA SER A 50 0.85 -0.11 11.71
C SER A 50 1.43 -1.29 12.50
N LEU A 51 1.64 -1.12 13.80
CA LEU A 51 2.13 -2.18 14.68
C LEU A 51 1.16 -3.36 14.75
N SER A 52 -0.15 -3.14 14.62
CA SER A 52 -1.14 -4.22 14.69
C SER A 52 -0.98 -5.24 13.57
N PHE A 53 -0.72 -4.81 12.33
CA PHE A 53 -0.49 -5.75 11.22
C PHE A 53 0.93 -6.33 11.23
N VAL A 54 1.94 -5.56 11.66
CA VAL A 54 3.33 -6.07 11.76
C VAL A 54 3.43 -7.14 12.84
N SER A 55 2.86 -6.89 14.01
CA SER A 55 2.83 -7.86 15.11
C SER A 55 2.02 -9.11 14.76
N ALA A 56 0.95 -8.96 13.97
CA ALA A 56 0.22 -10.10 13.42
C ALA A 56 1.10 -10.98 12.53
N GLY A 57 1.79 -10.38 11.56
CA GLY A 57 2.70 -11.12 10.67
C GLY A 57 3.90 -11.72 11.40
N LEU A 58 4.47 -11.01 12.38
CA LEU A 58 5.59 -11.52 13.18
C LEU A 58 5.19 -12.70 14.06
N ARG A 59 4.01 -12.67 14.69
CA ARG A 59 3.57 -13.81 15.51
C ARG A 59 3.29 -15.06 14.66
N LEU A 60 2.67 -14.87 13.50
CA LEU A 60 2.44 -15.97 12.55
C LEU A 60 3.76 -16.53 12.01
N LEU A 61 4.81 -15.70 11.92
CA LEU A 61 6.17 -16.16 11.63
C LEU A 61 6.82 -16.85 12.84
N GLU A 62 6.56 -16.39 14.07
CA GLU A 62 7.18 -16.89 15.31
C GLU A 62 6.83 -18.35 15.62
N ASP A 63 5.61 -18.78 15.29
CA ASP A 63 5.19 -20.18 15.44
C ASP A 63 6.05 -21.15 14.58
N ASP A 64 6.76 -20.63 13.55
CA ASP A 64 7.72 -21.36 12.71
C ASP A 64 9.22 -21.08 13.07
N TRP A 65 9.50 -20.17 14.01
CA TRP A 65 10.80 -19.49 14.14
C TRP A 65 11.57 -19.83 15.42
N HIS A 66 12.29 -20.95 15.42
CA HIS A 66 13.19 -21.29 16.53
C HIS A 66 14.60 -20.66 16.45
N ASN A 67 14.99 -19.93 15.37
CA ASN A 67 16.29 -19.24 15.28
C ASN A 67 16.33 -18.06 14.28
N PRO A 68 16.51 -16.79 14.74
CA PRO A 68 16.44 -15.61 13.88
C PRO A 68 17.59 -15.40 12.90
N LEU A 69 18.82 -15.56 13.36
CA LEU A 69 20.02 -15.38 12.53
C LEU A 69 20.21 -16.56 11.55
N GLY A 70 19.82 -17.76 11.96
CA GLY A 70 19.84 -18.95 11.11
C GLY A 70 18.85 -18.86 9.95
N SER A 71 17.64 -18.35 10.20
CA SER A 71 16.58 -18.27 9.18
C SER A 71 16.82 -17.19 8.12
N PHE A 72 17.52 -16.10 8.46
CA PHE A 72 18.00 -15.14 7.44
C PHE A 72 19.08 -15.74 6.54
N ILE A 73 19.89 -16.67 7.06
CA ILE A 73 20.86 -17.45 6.27
C ILE A 73 20.15 -18.58 5.50
N SER A 74 19.13 -19.22 6.07
CA SER A 74 18.26 -20.20 5.39
C SER A 74 17.32 -19.56 4.37
N TYR A 75 17.10 -18.24 4.41
CA TYR A 75 16.49 -17.49 3.30
C TYR A 75 17.35 -17.55 2.02
N LEU A 76 18.64 -17.84 2.14
CA LEU A 76 19.51 -18.16 1.00
C LEU A 76 19.54 -19.67 0.69
N GLY A 77 18.94 -20.51 1.54
CA GLY A 77 19.00 -21.97 1.47
C GLY A 77 17.71 -22.69 1.87
N THR A 78 16.87 -23.00 0.86
CA THR A 78 16.09 -24.25 0.75
C THR A 78 14.77 -24.47 1.52
N SER A 79 13.96 -23.45 1.84
CA SER A 79 12.55 -23.71 2.23
C SER A 79 11.54 -22.72 1.65
N HIS A 80 10.65 -23.24 0.80
CA HIS A 80 9.64 -22.51 0.02
C HIS A 80 8.65 -21.69 0.87
N THR A 81 8.14 -22.28 1.96
CA THR A 81 7.18 -21.64 2.86
C THR A 81 7.82 -20.50 3.65
N THR A 82 9.08 -20.67 4.07
CA THR A 82 9.84 -19.67 4.83
C THR A 82 10.13 -18.42 4.00
N HIS A 83 10.39 -18.55 2.68
CA HIS A 83 10.64 -17.39 1.81
C HIS A 83 9.39 -16.53 1.61
N TYR A 84 8.21 -17.14 1.55
CA TYR A 84 6.94 -16.42 1.42
C TYR A 84 6.65 -15.57 2.65
N SER A 85 6.57 -16.22 3.81
CA SER A 85 6.23 -15.60 5.08
C SER A 85 7.20 -14.49 5.45
N LEU A 86 8.50 -14.72 5.27
CA LEU A 86 9.52 -13.72 5.53
C LEU A 86 9.39 -12.51 4.61
N ALA A 87 9.12 -12.72 3.31
CA ALA A 87 8.94 -11.61 2.37
C ALA A 87 7.69 -10.78 2.66
N ILE A 88 6.58 -11.41 3.09
CA ILE A 88 5.40 -10.70 3.58
C ILE A 88 5.77 -9.87 4.82
N VAL A 89 6.39 -10.47 5.83
CA VAL A 89 6.75 -9.76 7.08
C VAL A 89 7.74 -8.61 6.82
N LEU A 90 8.73 -8.80 5.92
CA LEU A 90 9.62 -7.71 5.49
C LEU A 90 8.84 -6.59 4.83
N GLY A 91 7.86 -6.91 3.98
CA GLY A 91 6.98 -5.90 3.38
C GLY A 91 6.16 -5.13 4.42
N LEU A 92 5.60 -5.83 5.41
CA LEU A 92 4.89 -5.21 6.54
C LEU A 92 5.83 -4.28 7.33
N GLY A 93 7.06 -4.73 7.60
CA GLY A 93 8.08 -3.94 8.29
C GLY A 93 8.51 -2.69 7.52
N PHE A 94 8.74 -2.79 6.20
CA PHE A 94 9.00 -1.64 5.35
C PHE A 94 7.82 -0.68 5.29
N SER A 95 6.59 -1.20 5.32
CA SER A 95 5.38 -0.38 5.37
C SER A 95 5.28 0.43 6.68
N LEU A 96 5.62 -0.18 7.81
CA LEU A 96 5.74 0.53 9.10
C LEU A 96 6.82 1.63 9.05
N MET A 97 7.99 1.34 8.47
CA MET A 97 9.03 2.36 8.29
C MET A 97 8.55 3.50 7.40
N GLY A 98 7.89 3.18 6.28
CA GLY A 98 7.23 4.15 5.41
C GLY A 98 6.24 5.03 6.17
N ASP A 99 5.40 4.41 7.00
CA ASP A 99 4.41 5.11 7.82
C ASP A 99 5.04 6.12 8.78
N ILE A 100 6.15 5.76 9.43
CA ILE A 100 6.92 6.60 10.36
C ILE A 100 7.60 7.78 9.63
N PHE A 101 8.13 7.54 8.44
CA PHE A 101 8.79 8.60 7.66
C PHE A 101 7.80 9.57 7.02
N LEU A 102 6.59 9.12 6.67
CA LEU A 102 5.51 9.96 6.14
C LEU A 102 4.70 10.70 7.22
N ILE A 103 5.06 10.58 8.50
CA ILE A 103 4.42 11.39 9.55
C ILE A 103 4.84 12.86 9.36
N PRO A 104 3.89 13.79 9.11
CA PRO A 104 4.20 15.20 8.96
C PRO A 104 4.73 15.76 10.28
N THR A 105 5.58 16.80 10.22
CA THR A 105 6.00 17.48 11.45
C THR A 105 4.83 18.27 12.05
N ALA A 106 4.86 18.53 13.37
CA ALA A 106 3.81 19.29 14.05
C ALA A 106 3.57 20.67 13.40
N ALA A 107 4.65 21.33 12.98
CA ALA A 107 4.59 22.62 12.29
C ALA A 107 3.85 22.49 10.94
N THR A 108 4.19 21.49 10.11
CA THR A 108 3.49 21.20 8.86
C THR A 108 2.02 20.86 9.09
N TYR A 109 1.74 20.00 10.08
CA TYR A 109 0.39 19.52 10.37
C TYR A 109 -0.59 20.64 10.74
N TYR A 110 -0.21 21.55 11.63
CA TYR A 110 -1.09 22.65 12.04
C TYR A 110 -1.14 23.80 11.04
N ASN A 111 -0.10 23.98 10.22
CA ASN A 111 -0.10 25.01 9.17
C ASN A 111 -1.09 24.65 8.04
N THR A 112 -1.17 23.38 7.65
CA THR A 112 -2.19 22.89 6.70
C THR A 112 -3.61 23.00 7.25
N ALA A 113 -3.79 22.89 8.57
CA ALA A 113 -5.10 23.03 9.20
C ALA A 113 -5.60 24.49 9.36
N LYS A 114 -4.71 25.49 9.27
CA LYS A 114 -5.01 26.90 9.61
C LYS A 114 -5.19 27.86 8.43
N SER A 115 -4.89 27.49 7.18
CA SER A 115 -4.91 28.45 6.06
C SER A 115 -5.86 28.05 4.93
N PRO A 116 -7.12 28.54 4.93
CA PRO A 116 -8.04 28.35 3.80
C PRO A 116 -7.77 29.28 2.60
N GLU A 117 -6.87 30.27 2.72
CA GLU A 117 -6.66 31.34 1.71
C GLU A 117 -5.35 31.25 0.91
N LYS A 118 -4.49 30.24 1.15
CA LYS A 118 -3.18 30.13 0.48
C LYS A 118 -3.06 28.89 -0.40
N LYS A 119 -4.06 28.65 -1.26
CA LYS A 119 -4.06 27.56 -2.24
C LYS A 119 -2.91 27.63 -3.25
N ASP A 120 -2.42 28.82 -3.58
CA ASP A 120 -1.26 28.98 -4.47
C ASP A 120 0.09 28.68 -3.76
N ARG A 121 0.09 28.66 -2.42
CA ARG A 121 1.23 28.16 -1.64
C ARG A 121 1.09 26.69 -1.25
N GLU A 122 -0.10 26.08 -1.26
CA GLU A 122 -0.29 24.64 -1.03
C GLU A 122 0.30 23.79 -2.15
N GLU A 123 0.22 24.25 -3.40
CA GLU A 123 0.90 23.60 -4.53
C GLU A 123 2.42 23.68 -4.36
N SER A 124 2.93 24.83 -3.86
CA SER A 124 4.34 24.98 -3.50
C SER A 124 4.74 24.21 -2.24
N SER A 125 3.84 24.03 -1.26
CA SER A 125 4.15 23.37 0.01
C SER A 125 4.01 21.86 -0.06
N SER A 126 3.09 21.33 -0.87
CA SER A 126 2.99 19.91 -1.21
C SER A 126 4.15 19.50 -2.13
N GLN A 127 4.57 20.35 -3.07
CA GLN A 127 5.84 20.18 -3.79
C GLN A 127 7.05 20.27 -2.86
N HIS A 128 7.06 21.19 -1.89
CA HIS A 128 8.16 21.32 -0.91
C HIS A 128 8.18 20.15 0.10
N GLU A 129 7.02 19.63 0.49
CA GLU A 129 6.87 18.44 1.32
C GLU A 129 7.30 17.19 0.54
N ALA A 130 6.89 17.07 -0.73
CA ALA A 130 7.34 16.01 -1.63
C ALA A 130 8.84 16.09 -1.97
N ALA A 131 9.44 17.29 -1.88
CA ALA A 131 10.87 17.50 -2.02
C ALA A 131 11.67 17.13 -0.75
N THR A 132 11.01 16.99 0.40
CA THR A 132 11.67 16.71 1.68
C THR A 132 12.24 15.29 1.67
N VAL A 133 13.50 15.13 2.10
CA VAL A 133 14.20 13.83 2.15
C VAL A 133 13.39 12.77 2.91
N ARG A 134 12.72 13.18 4.00
CA ARG A 134 11.88 12.30 4.82
C ARG A 134 10.69 11.73 4.05
N PHE A 135 10.02 12.56 3.25
CA PHE A 135 8.92 12.14 2.39
C PHE A 135 9.40 11.15 1.33
N LYS A 136 10.50 11.47 0.64
CA LYS A 136 11.11 10.59 -0.37
C LYS A 136 11.52 9.25 0.23
N LEU A 137 12.09 9.26 1.44
CA LEU A 137 12.45 8.05 2.16
C LEU A 137 11.22 7.22 2.53
N GLY A 138 10.12 7.87 2.93
CA GLY A 138 8.83 7.21 3.15
C GLY A 138 8.30 6.51 1.91
N ILE A 139 8.24 7.21 0.77
CA ILE A 139 7.84 6.62 -0.52
C ILE A 139 8.78 5.48 -0.94
N PHE A 140 10.09 5.62 -0.69
CA PHE A 140 11.06 4.57 -0.96
C PHE A 140 10.80 3.30 -0.14
N PHE A 141 10.54 3.42 1.17
CA PHE A 141 10.19 2.27 2.01
C PHE A 141 8.85 1.64 1.58
N PHE A 142 7.86 2.46 1.20
CA PHE A 142 6.63 1.93 0.62
C PHE A 142 6.86 1.18 -0.69
N ALA A 143 7.74 1.67 -1.56
CA ALA A 143 8.12 0.96 -2.78
C ALA A 143 8.80 -0.38 -2.46
N LEU A 144 9.72 -0.41 -1.48
CA LEU A 144 10.35 -1.64 -1.01
C LEU A 144 9.34 -2.63 -0.44
N ALA A 145 8.30 -2.16 0.26
CA ALA A 145 7.25 -3.03 0.76
C ALA A 145 6.51 -3.76 -0.38
N HIS A 146 6.12 -3.02 -1.42
CA HIS A 146 5.47 -3.60 -2.60
C HIS A 146 6.39 -4.57 -3.35
N VAL A 147 7.69 -4.26 -3.46
CA VAL A 147 8.69 -5.17 -4.03
C VAL A 147 8.80 -6.45 -3.20
N ALA A 148 8.79 -6.36 -1.86
CA ALA A 148 8.79 -7.53 -0.99
C ALA A 148 7.52 -8.38 -1.20
N TYR A 149 6.35 -7.77 -1.38
CA TYR A 149 5.12 -8.49 -1.72
C TYR A 149 5.18 -9.16 -3.09
N ILE A 150 5.76 -8.52 -4.10
CA ILE A 150 6.02 -9.16 -5.41
C ILE A 150 6.86 -10.43 -5.21
N PHE A 151 7.95 -10.34 -4.44
CA PHE A 151 8.80 -11.48 -4.14
C PHE A 151 8.07 -12.57 -3.37
N ALA A 152 7.21 -12.22 -2.40
CA ALA A 152 6.36 -13.18 -1.72
C ALA A 152 5.42 -13.89 -2.71
N PHE A 153 4.70 -13.14 -3.55
CA PHE A 153 3.74 -13.73 -4.47
C PHE A 153 4.41 -14.64 -5.52
N LEU A 154 5.60 -14.26 -6.00
CA LEU A 154 6.39 -15.13 -6.87
C LEU A 154 6.92 -16.35 -6.11
N SER A 155 7.45 -16.16 -4.90
CA SER A 155 8.00 -17.26 -4.12
C SER A 155 6.94 -18.32 -3.91
N SER A 156 5.68 -17.96 -3.63
CA SER A 156 4.58 -18.93 -3.49
C SER A 156 4.30 -19.82 -4.71
N ALA A 157 4.70 -19.40 -5.92
CA ALA A 157 4.55 -20.19 -7.15
C ALA A 157 5.83 -20.97 -7.54
N THR A 158 6.98 -20.60 -6.94
CA THR A 158 8.30 -21.15 -7.24
C THR A 158 8.59 -22.42 -6.44
N SER A 159 9.00 -23.55 -7.04
CA SER A 159 9.40 -24.73 -6.25
C SER A 159 10.91 -24.79 -5.90
N ARG A 160 11.74 -23.87 -6.41
CA ARG A 160 13.21 -23.97 -6.35
C ARG A 160 13.91 -22.65 -5.99
N GLY A 161 13.78 -22.19 -4.75
CA GLY A 161 14.57 -21.05 -4.22
C GLY A 161 14.38 -19.70 -4.94
N PRO A 162 15.07 -18.64 -4.48
CA PRO A 162 14.85 -17.26 -4.94
C PRO A 162 15.47 -16.90 -6.30
N LEU A 163 16.20 -17.80 -6.97
CA LEU A 163 16.80 -17.50 -8.28
C LEU A 163 15.99 -18.07 -9.47
N SER A 164 15.00 -18.93 -9.22
CA SER A 164 14.15 -19.54 -10.27
C SER A 164 12.87 -18.73 -10.55
N PHE A 165 12.84 -17.45 -10.19
CA PHE A 165 11.70 -16.58 -10.50
C PHE A 165 11.45 -16.47 -12.00
N LEU A 166 12.50 -16.41 -12.82
CA LEU A 166 12.35 -16.37 -14.29
C LEU A 166 11.71 -17.65 -14.83
N GLU A 167 12.09 -18.81 -14.33
CA GLU A 167 11.47 -20.09 -14.71
C GLU A 167 10.00 -20.11 -14.32
N THR A 168 9.67 -19.60 -13.13
CA THR A 168 8.29 -19.53 -12.65
C THR A 168 7.45 -18.58 -13.50
N ILE A 169 8.00 -17.43 -13.89
CA ILE A 169 7.33 -16.47 -14.78
C ILE A 169 7.10 -17.08 -16.16
N LEU A 170 8.01 -17.91 -16.67
CA LEU A 170 7.91 -18.51 -18.01
C LEU A 170 7.05 -19.78 -18.04
N ASP A 171 6.72 -20.39 -16.89
CA ASP A 171 5.93 -21.61 -16.80
C ASP A 171 4.42 -21.29 -16.71
N PRO A 172 3.64 -21.55 -17.78
CA PRO A 172 2.21 -21.26 -17.81
C PRO A 172 1.39 -22.10 -16.82
N ALA A 173 1.92 -23.21 -16.30
CA ALA A 173 1.26 -24.01 -15.26
C ALA A 173 1.29 -23.34 -13.89
N ARG A 174 2.29 -22.48 -13.63
CA ARG A 174 2.52 -21.81 -12.34
C ARG A 174 2.17 -20.33 -12.38
N PHE A 175 2.28 -19.71 -13.54
CA PHE A 175 2.06 -18.31 -13.75
C PHE A 175 1.02 -18.08 -14.85
N ARG A 176 -0.18 -17.64 -14.45
CA ARG A 176 -1.26 -17.41 -15.39
C ARG A 176 -1.06 -16.09 -16.13
N HIS A 177 -0.33 -16.15 -17.24
CA HIS A 177 0.00 -14.97 -18.06
C HIS A 177 -1.22 -14.14 -18.48
N THR A 178 -2.35 -14.78 -18.78
CA THR A 178 -3.58 -14.08 -19.16
C THR A 178 -4.04 -13.12 -18.06
N HIS A 179 -4.02 -13.56 -16.80
CA HIS A 179 -4.39 -12.74 -15.66
C HIS A 179 -3.34 -11.65 -15.39
N PHE A 180 -2.06 -11.97 -15.56
CA PHE A 180 -0.99 -10.99 -15.47
C PHE A 180 -1.21 -9.85 -16.47
N ILE A 181 -1.32 -10.17 -17.76
CA ILE A 181 -1.45 -9.19 -18.84
C ILE A 181 -2.72 -8.37 -18.64
N LEU A 182 -3.85 -9.02 -18.34
CA LEU A 182 -5.12 -8.32 -18.14
C LEU A 182 -5.05 -7.32 -16.99
N SER A 183 -4.57 -7.74 -15.82
CA SER A 183 -4.43 -6.86 -14.65
C SER A 183 -3.38 -5.78 -14.87
N PHE A 184 -2.27 -6.09 -15.54
CA PHE A 184 -1.20 -5.15 -15.84
C PHE A 184 -1.66 -4.05 -16.79
N THR A 185 -2.28 -4.44 -17.91
CA THR A 185 -2.85 -3.52 -18.88
C THR A 185 -3.95 -2.69 -18.24
N PHE A 186 -4.86 -3.29 -17.47
CA PHE A 186 -5.89 -2.54 -16.76
C PHE A 186 -5.28 -1.51 -15.79
N GLY A 187 -4.29 -1.91 -14.99
CA GLY A 187 -3.66 -1.03 -14.01
C GLY A 187 -2.96 0.16 -14.66
N LEU A 188 -2.25 -0.06 -15.77
CA LEU A 188 -1.62 1.00 -16.54
C LEU A 188 -2.64 1.91 -17.24
N LEU A 189 -3.72 1.34 -17.80
CA LEU A 189 -4.78 2.12 -18.42
C LEU A 189 -5.51 3.00 -17.39
N LEU A 190 -5.77 2.47 -16.19
CA LEU A 190 -6.35 3.23 -15.09
C LEU A 190 -5.42 4.38 -14.67
N ALA A 191 -4.14 4.11 -14.46
CA ALA A 191 -3.15 5.14 -14.12
C ALA A 191 -3.00 6.20 -15.23
N HIS A 192 -3.06 5.78 -16.50
CA HIS A 192 -3.06 6.69 -17.64
C HIS A 192 -4.33 7.55 -17.69
N HIS A 193 -5.50 6.95 -17.48
CA HIS A 193 -6.79 7.62 -17.47
C HIS A 193 -6.87 8.68 -16.37
N LEU A 194 -6.31 8.40 -15.19
CA LEU A 194 -6.23 9.34 -14.07
C LEU A 194 -5.22 10.49 -14.30
N GLY A 195 -4.39 10.40 -15.34
CA GLY A 195 -3.41 11.44 -15.69
C GLY A 195 -2.04 11.28 -15.03
N LEU A 196 -1.84 10.26 -14.20
CA LEU A 196 -0.58 10.03 -13.46
C LEU A 196 0.62 9.71 -14.36
N LEU A 197 0.37 9.23 -15.58
CA LEU A 197 1.40 8.91 -16.55
C LEU A 197 1.59 10.01 -17.61
N ARG A 198 0.74 11.04 -17.66
CA ARG A 198 0.82 12.12 -18.65
C ARG A 198 1.79 13.21 -18.19
N LYS A 199 2.50 13.83 -19.14
CA LYS A 199 3.20 15.08 -18.86
C LYS A 199 2.15 16.19 -18.70
N PRO A 200 2.37 17.18 -17.81
CA PRO A 200 1.51 18.34 -17.74
C PRO A 200 1.63 19.15 -19.02
N GLU A 201 0.80 18.87 -20.02
CA GLU A 201 0.63 19.75 -21.17
C GLU A 201 -0.27 20.92 -20.77
N LEU A 202 0.27 22.14 -20.93
CA LEU A 202 -0.41 23.41 -20.71
C LEU A 202 -1.73 23.43 -21.52
N GLY A 203 -2.87 23.12 -20.87
CA GLY A 203 -4.21 23.23 -21.47
C GLY A 203 -5.07 21.95 -21.51
N SER A 204 -4.60 20.79 -21.02
CA SER A 204 -5.45 19.59 -20.94
C SER A 204 -6.47 19.68 -19.80
N LEU A 205 -7.67 20.18 -20.09
CA LEU A 205 -8.81 20.33 -19.15
C LEU A 205 -9.41 19.01 -18.63
N ASN A 206 -8.87 17.85 -19.02
CA ASN A 206 -9.44 16.53 -18.70
C ASN A 206 -8.58 15.66 -17.77
N SER A 207 -7.48 16.17 -17.19
CA SER A 207 -6.66 15.39 -16.24
C SER A 207 -7.20 15.51 -14.82
N ILE A 208 -7.60 14.36 -14.24
CA ILE A 208 -8.05 14.24 -12.84
C ILE A 208 -6.91 14.55 -11.87
N MET A 209 -5.66 14.22 -12.24
CA MET A 209 -4.46 14.51 -11.45
C MET A 209 -3.39 15.22 -12.27
N LEU A 210 -2.69 16.16 -11.64
CA LEU A 210 -1.54 16.88 -12.21
C LEU A 210 -0.29 16.60 -11.38
N VAL A 211 0.66 15.86 -11.97
CA VAL A 211 1.94 15.53 -11.33
C VAL A 211 3.02 16.51 -11.81
N PRO A 212 3.73 17.20 -10.91
CA PRO A 212 4.84 18.08 -11.28
C PRO A 212 5.97 17.33 -12.02
N ASP A 213 6.59 17.98 -13.01
CA ASP A 213 7.61 17.36 -13.87
C ASP A 213 8.77 16.72 -13.09
N GLY A 214 9.20 17.32 -11.98
CA GLY A 214 10.29 16.81 -11.15
C GLY A 214 9.95 15.55 -10.36
N LEU A 215 8.66 15.27 -10.11
CA LEU A 215 8.19 14.09 -9.37
C LEU A 215 7.66 12.99 -10.29
N LEU A 216 7.42 13.31 -11.56
CA LEU A 216 6.92 12.39 -12.58
C LEU A 216 7.72 11.08 -12.71
N PRO A 217 9.07 11.07 -12.76
CA PRO A 217 9.81 9.80 -12.86
C PRO A 217 9.67 8.92 -11.61
N LEU A 218 9.58 9.54 -10.44
CA LEU A 218 9.38 8.83 -9.17
C LEU A 218 7.98 8.19 -9.13
N VAL A 219 6.95 8.97 -9.45
CA VAL A 219 5.54 8.50 -9.48
C VAL A 219 5.35 7.40 -10.52
N ARG A 220 5.92 7.54 -11.73
CA ARG A 220 5.86 6.51 -12.77
C ARG A 220 6.52 5.20 -12.34
N THR A 221 7.70 5.30 -11.71
CA THR A 221 8.41 4.12 -11.19
C THR A 221 7.57 3.42 -10.13
N TYR A 222 7.00 4.18 -9.20
CA TYR A 222 6.16 3.65 -8.13
C TYR A 222 4.87 2.99 -8.66
N ILE A 223 4.18 3.62 -9.63
CA ILE A 223 3.03 3.01 -10.31
C ILE A 223 3.41 1.70 -10.99
N GLY A 224 4.58 1.66 -11.65
CA GLY A 224 5.10 0.42 -12.24
C GLY A 224 5.23 -0.70 -11.22
N ILE A 225 5.75 -0.40 -10.02
CA ILE A 225 5.88 -1.37 -8.93
C ILE A 225 4.51 -1.86 -8.45
N ILE A 226 3.56 -0.96 -8.18
CA ILE A 226 2.21 -1.32 -7.71
C ILE A 226 1.47 -2.18 -8.75
N VAL A 227 1.45 -1.74 -10.01
CA VAL A 227 0.75 -2.46 -11.08
C VAL A 227 1.40 -3.83 -11.28
N THR A 228 2.73 -3.93 -11.17
CA THR A 228 3.43 -5.22 -11.19
C THR A 228 2.98 -6.10 -10.03
N MET A 229 2.90 -5.58 -8.81
CA MET A 229 2.42 -6.32 -7.63
C MET A 229 1.02 -6.89 -7.84
N VAL A 230 0.06 -6.06 -8.29
CA VAL A 230 -1.32 -6.49 -8.58
C VAL A 230 -1.36 -7.58 -9.64
N SER A 231 -0.54 -7.41 -10.68
CA SER A 231 -0.49 -8.35 -11.81
C SER A 231 0.11 -9.68 -11.41
N VAL A 232 1.19 -9.67 -10.63
CA VAL A 232 1.82 -10.87 -10.07
C VAL A 232 0.85 -11.59 -9.12
N ALA A 233 0.18 -10.87 -8.22
CA ALA A 233 -0.84 -11.46 -7.34
C ALA A 233 -1.96 -12.14 -8.15
N SER A 234 -2.44 -11.47 -9.21
CA SER A 234 -3.46 -12.02 -10.11
C SER A 234 -2.99 -13.27 -10.86
N ALA A 235 -1.69 -13.36 -11.15
CA ALA A 235 -1.10 -14.46 -11.90
C ALA A 235 -0.78 -15.69 -11.04
N THR A 236 -0.43 -15.50 -9.76
CA THR A 236 0.07 -16.57 -8.88
C THR A 236 -0.89 -17.00 -7.77
N ASP A 237 -1.95 -16.24 -7.48
CA ASP A 237 -2.87 -16.61 -6.40
C ASP A 237 -3.83 -17.72 -6.82
N ASN A 238 -3.89 -18.82 -6.08
CA ASN A 238 -4.88 -19.89 -6.31
C ASN A 238 -6.18 -19.65 -5.52
N GLY A 239 -6.18 -18.68 -4.60
CA GLY A 239 -7.36 -18.19 -3.92
C GLY A 239 -7.71 -16.77 -4.36
N TRP A 240 -8.17 -15.96 -3.39
CA TRP A 240 -8.56 -14.57 -3.61
C TRP A 240 -7.83 -13.58 -2.70
N GLN A 241 -7.12 -14.07 -1.68
CA GLN A 241 -6.62 -13.24 -0.60
C GLN A 241 -5.48 -12.32 -1.03
N LYS A 242 -4.54 -12.82 -1.85
CA LYS A 242 -3.42 -12.00 -2.37
C LYS A 242 -3.95 -11.01 -3.40
N ILE A 243 -4.88 -11.43 -4.24
CA ILE A 243 -5.54 -10.57 -5.23
C ILE A 243 -6.25 -9.41 -4.54
N VAL A 244 -7.13 -9.70 -3.56
CA VAL A 244 -7.87 -8.68 -2.82
C VAL A 244 -6.93 -7.74 -2.09
N GLY A 245 -5.92 -8.26 -1.38
CA GLY A 245 -4.92 -7.43 -0.70
C GLY A 245 -4.18 -6.49 -1.67
N ALA A 246 -3.70 -7.03 -2.79
CA ALA A 246 -2.96 -6.25 -3.79
C ALA A 246 -3.81 -5.16 -4.45
N TRP A 247 -5.07 -5.46 -4.80
CA TRP A 247 -5.99 -4.46 -5.35
C TRP A 247 -6.35 -3.38 -4.32
N MET A 248 -6.52 -3.75 -3.05
CA MET A 248 -6.74 -2.77 -1.99
C MET A 248 -5.55 -1.82 -1.85
N PHE A 249 -4.31 -2.30 -1.92
CA PHE A 249 -3.13 -1.40 -1.96
C PHE A 249 -3.17 -0.42 -3.13
N MET A 250 -3.44 -0.92 -4.34
CA MET A 250 -3.55 -0.05 -5.50
C MET A 250 -4.63 1.03 -5.31
N VAL A 251 -5.81 0.67 -4.81
CA VAL A 251 -6.90 1.62 -4.53
C VAL A 251 -6.48 2.63 -3.47
N SER A 252 -5.88 2.18 -2.37
CA SER A 252 -5.32 3.05 -1.33
C SER A 252 -4.37 4.09 -1.91
N ASP A 253 -3.40 3.65 -2.71
CA ASP A 253 -2.38 4.52 -3.27
C ASP A 253 -2.95 5.49 -4.30
N LEU A 254 -4.01 5.11 -5.01
CA LEU A 254 -4.78 6.04 -5.84
C LEU A 254 -5.49 7.10 -5.00
N PHE A 255 -6.07 6.77 -3.84
CA PHE A 255 -6.64 7.76 -2.92
C PHE A 255 -5.58 8.72 -2.36
N VAL A 256 -4.39 8.20 -2.03
CA VAL A 256 -3.25 9.03 -1.62
C VAL A 256 -2.81 9.94 -2.78
N ALA A 257 -2.71 9.41 -3.99
CA ALA A 257 -2.38 10.20 -5.18
C ALA A 257 -3.45 11.26 -5.48
N MET A 258 -4.74 10.98 -5.26
CA MET A 258 -5.83 11.96 -5.39
C MET A 258 -5.71 13.06 -4.36
N ASP A 259 -5.36 12.74 -3.11
CA ASP A 259 -5.14 13.74 -2.05
C ASP A 259 -3.96 14.66 -2.38
N VAL A 260 -2.90 14.12 -2.99
CA VAL A 260 -1.67 14.87 -3.29
C VAL A 260 -1.73 15.62 -4.62
N PHE A 261 -2.33 15.04 -5.67
CA PHE A 261 -2.26 15.55 -7.05
C PHE A 261 -3.63 15.89 -7.68
N GLY A 262 -4.74 15.72 -6.96
CA GLY A 262 -6.09 15.87 -7.52
C GLY A 262 -6.48 17.31 -7.89
N THR A 263 -7.12 17.50 -9.05
CA THR A 263 -7.50 18.81 -9.58
C THR A 263 -8.88 19.29 -9.07
N LYS A 264 -8.87 20.15 -8.04
CA LYS A 264 -9.86 21.13 -7.52
C LYS A 264 -11.40 20.92 -7.55
N LYS A 265 -12.02 19.92 -8.19
CA LYS A 265 -13.50 19.86 -8.27
C LYS A 265 -14.22 19.51 -6.95
N ASP A 266 -13.53 18.93 -5.97
CA ASP A 266 -14.16 18.42 -4.73
C ASP A 266 -13.82 19.21 -3.45
N ALA A 267 -13.11 20.35 -3.56
CA ALA A 267 -12.48 21.01 -2.41
C ALA A 267 -13.30 22.12 -1.73
N HIS A 268 -14.62 22.21 -1.94
CA HIS A 268 -15.47 23.22 -1.28
C HIS A 268 -16.60 22.57 -0.47
N ARG A 269 -16.28 22.02 0.71
CA ARG A 269 -17.26 21.93 1.81
C ARG A 269 -16.56 22.22 3.13
N GLY A 270 -16.80 23.44 3.63
CA GLY A 270 -16.37 23.87 4.97
C GLY A 270 -16.98 22.95 6.03
N GLY A 271 -16.13 22.34 6.82
CA GLY A 271 -16.49 21.52 7.97
C GLY A 271 -15.40 21.58 9.01
N LEU A 272 -15.77 21.38 10.27
CA LEU A 272 -14.84 21.22 11.39
C LEU A 272 -14.04 19.92 11.17
N GLY A 273 -12.81 20.03 10.67
CA GLY A 273 -11.89 18.92 10.43
C GLY A 273 -10.87 19.24 9.34
N ARG A 274 -9.77 18.47 9.26
CA ARG A 274 -8.73 18.70 8.25
C ARG A 274 -9.34 18.61 6.84
N GLN A 275 -9.14 19.61 5.98
CA GLN A 275 -9.66 19.54 4.61
C GLN A 275 -9.12 18.28 3.91
N GLY A 276 -9.99 17.50 3.26
CA GLY A 276 -9.62 16.21 2.66
C GLY A 276 -9.61 14.99 3.60
N TRP A 277 -9.90 15.15 4.92
CA TRP A 277 -9.86 14.05 5.90
C TRP A 277 -10.67 12.81 5.49
N LYS A 278 -11.82 13.00 4.82
CA LYS A 278 -12.68 11.91 4.37
C LYS A 278 -12.02 11.02 3.31
N SER A 279 -11.46 11.63 2.27
CA SER A 279 -10.74 10.91 1.21
C SER A 279 -9.53 10.18 1.78
N ARG A 280 -8.75 10.89 2.61
CA ARG A 280 -7.59 10.33 3.32
C ARG A 280 -7.95 9.18 4.25
N SER A 281 -9.09 9.26 4.95
CA SER A 281 -9.57 8.20 5.84
C SER A 281 -9.93 6.94 5.08
N VAL A 282 -10.53 7.07 3.89
CA VAL A 282 -10.81 5.92 3.00
C VAL A 282 -9.50 5.28 2.55
N GLY A 283 -8.55 6.07 2.06
CA GLY A 283 -7.22 5.58 1.67
C GLY A 283 -6.52 4.84 2.82
N LEU A 284 -6.49 5.45 4.02
CA LEU A 284 -5.91 4.82 5.22
C LEU A 284 -6.64 3.52 5.59
N ALA A 285 -7.97 3.50 5.57
CA ALA A 285 -8.73 2.31 5.91
C ALA A 285 -8.43 1.16 4.94
N VAL A 286 -8.43 1.44 3.64
CA VAL A 286 -8.13 0.46 2.60
C VAL A 286 -6.68 -0.03 2.74
N TYR A 287 -5.72 0.88 2.95
CA TYR A 287 -4.30 0.57 3.20
C TYR A 287 -4.10 -0.39 4.37
N PHE A 288 -4.58 -0.01 5.55
CA PHE A 288 -4.36 -0.75 6.79
C PHE A 288 -5.01 -2.13 6.74
N TRP A 289 -6.19 -2.23 6.14
CA TRP A 289 -6.85 -3.52 5.94
C TRP A 289 -6.17 -4.38 4.88
N ALA A 290 -5.59 -3.79 3.83
CA ALA A 290 -4.79 -4.53 2.86
C ALA A 290 -3.59 -5.20 3.55
N GLN A 291 -2.90 -4.48 4.43
CA GLN A 291 -1.79 -5.01 5.24
C GLN A 291 -2.24 -6.16 6.14
N MET A 292 -3.40 -6.03 6.80
CA MET A 292 -3.94 -7.08 7.66
C MET A 292 -4.34 -8.34 6.89
N ILE A 293 -4.94 -8.17 5.71
CA ILE A 293 -5.30 -9.27 4.82
C ILE A 293 -4.04 -9.99 4.34
N LEU A 294 -2.97 -9.27 3.97
CA LEU A 294 -1.71 -9.90 3.60
C LEU A 294 -1.02 -10.56 4.79
N ALA A 295 -1.07 -9.96 5.99
CA ALA A 295 -0.53 -10.57 7.20
C ALA A 295 -1.17 -11.94 7.50
N GLY A 296 -2.47 -12.10 7.25
CA GLY A 296 -3.17 -13.38 7.40
C GLY A 296 -2.89 -14.41 6.29
N THR A 297 -2.02 -14.09 5.32
CA THR A 297 -1.53 -15.08 4.34
C THR A 297 -0.29 -15.82 4.82
N VAL A 298 0.37 -15.30 5.86
CA VAL A 298 1.44 -15.98 6.61
C VAL A 298 0.79 -17.10 7.41
#